data_AF-A0A7X5BW45-F1
#
_entry.id   AF-A0A7X5BW45-F1
#
_cell.length_a   1.000
_cell.length_b   1.000
_cell.length_c   1.000
_cell.angle_alpha   90.00
_cell.angle_beta   90.00
_cell.angle_gamma   90.00
#
_symmetry.space_group_name_H-M   'P 1'
#
loop_
_entity.id
_entity.type
_entity.pdbx_description
1 polymer ?
#
loop_
_entity_poly.entity_id
_entity_poly.type
_entity_poly.pdbx_seq_one_letter_code
_entity_poly.pdbx_strand_id
1 'polypeptide(L)'
;MRSLSFRITRLVSALIVLGGCERQEQPPAPTRSAPAPVKASAPAPVPPSRSTTEQELRERLRCEALLGFSGLLAGQQEYFGEKDAWTTDVTRLPTPAPCTDGSRVPTPDATWLAGCHFRYAVSVAGSLPDNSTFSVRAVGVGGLAEGLTYSMTHGYVDGKPVRVWPSELVLEECHGVRRPEGTPLPAPLCEGASNLKALFTSEKAYFGEKDRYSESAAQVGFAPEPCLDGSRAPVPDDTWTAGCRFIYRAEVSGTAPEQTFLLTARGMKGPVVEQKLTLDSQYTWSPADPGCAP
;
A
#
# COMPACT_ATOMS: atom_id res chain seq x y z
N MET A 1 -44.38 -26.06 25.91
CA MET A 1 -45.31 -26.82 25.02
C MET A 1 -44.95 -26.44 23.59
N ARG A 2 -44.73 -27.30 22.57
CA ARG A 2 -44.62 -28.77 22.37
C ARG A 2 -43.37 -28.98 21.47
N SER A 3 -42.41 -29.85 21.73
CA SER A 3 -42.36 -31.32 21.48
C SER A 3 -42.73 -31.80 20.07
N LEU A 4 -41.73 -32.38 19.35
CA LEU A 4 -41.71 -33.58 18.49
C LEU A 4 -40.55 -33.43 17.47
N SER A 5 -39.37 -34.06 17.61
CA SER A 5 -39.00 -35.49 17.57
C SER A 5 -39.39 -36.25 16.30
N PHE A 6 -38.36 -36.66 15.53
CA PHE A 6 -38.30 -37.98 14.88
C PHE A 6 -36.86 -38.53 14.93
N ARG A 7 -36.73 -39.83 15.22
CA ARG A 7 -35.48 -40.63 15.23
C ARG A 7 -35.57 -41.74 14.17
N ILE A 8 -34.42 -42.37 13.90
CA ILE A 8 -34.14 -43.79 13.54
C ILE A 8 -33.05 -43.79 12.44
N THR A 9 -31.79 -44.24 12.58
CA THR A 9 -31.07 -45.30 13.34
C THR A 9 -30.74 -46.54 12.49
N ARG A 10 -29.43 -46.79 12.29
CA ARG A 10 -28.68 -48.06 12.12
C ARG A 10 -27.18 -47.68 12.01
N LEU A 11 -26.17 -48.08 12.83
CA LEU A 11 -25.91 -49.31 13.61
C LEU A 11 -25.89 -50.55 12.68
N VAL A 12 -24.82 -51.34 12.47
CA VAL A 12 -23.90 -52.12 13.34
C VAL A 12 -22.69 -52.55 12.44
N SER A 13 -21.43 -52.84 12.84
CA SER A 13 -20.54 -52.57 14.01
C SER A 13 -19.09 -53.04 13.63
N ALA A 14 -18.10 -52.97 14.55
CA ALA A 14 -16.70 -53.39 14.34
C ALA A 14 -16.41 -54.88 14.65
N LEU A 15 -15.23 -55.37 14.26
CA LEU A 15 -14.56 -56.52 14.92
C LEU A 15 -13.03 -56.49 14.74
N ILE A 16 -12.32 -56.66 15.86
CA ILE A 16 -10.86 -56.86 15.97
C ILE A 16 -10.64 -58.28 16.47
N VAL A 17 -9.73 -59.06 15.86
CA VAL A 17 -9.19 -60.29 16.46
C VAL A 17 -7.69 -60.41 16.13
N LEU A 18 -6.92 -60.85 17.12
CA LEU A 18 -5.47 -61.09 17.09
C LEU A 18 -5.16 -62.59 16.84
N GLY A 19 -3.98 -62.88 16.26
CA GLY A 19 -3.22 -64.09 16.62
C GLY A 19 -2.83 -65.08 15.52
N GLY A 20 -1.52 -65.26 15.35
CA GLY A 20 -0.89 -66.58 15.54
C GLY A 20 -0.92 -67.63 14.42
N CYS A 21 0.17 -67.68 13.64
CA CYS A 21 0.86 -68.89 13.15
C CYS A 21 0.07 -70.00 12.44
N GLU A 22 0.19 -70.07 11.11
CA GLU A 22 0.41 -71.34 10.42
C GLU A 22 1.42 -71.17 9.27
N ARG A 23 2.29 -72.18 9.07
CA ARG A 23 3.46 -72.11 8.18
C ARG A 23 3.19 -72.96 6.94
N GLN A 24 2.88 -72.32 5.82
CA GLN A 24 2.69 -73.00 4.53
C GLN A 24 3.86 -72.70 3.61
N GLU A 25 4.63 -73.74 3.28
CA GLU A 25 5.88 -73.64 2.51
C GLU A 25 5.55 -73.66 1.01
N GLN A 26 5.87 -72.58 0.29
CA GLN A 26 5.53 -72.40 -1.13
C GLN A 26 6.81 -72.23 -1.98
N PRO A 27 6.88 -72.73 -3.23
CA PRO A 27 8.14 -72.94 -3.97
C PRO A 27 8.96 -71.66 -4.23
N PRO A 28 10.28 -71.78 -4.51
CA PRO A 28 11.15 -70.62 -4.73
C PRO A 28 10.64 -69.77 -5.89
N ALA A 29 10.50 -68.47 -5.61
CA ALA A 29 10.07 -67.49 -6.60
C ALA A 29 11.11 -67.36 -7.73
N PRO A 30 10.68 -67.13 -8.99
CA PRO A 30 11.60 -66.90 -10.10
C PRO A 30 12.42 -65.63 -9.86
N THR A 31 13.72 -65.69 -10.16
CA THR A 31 14.68 -64.61 -9.93
C THR A 31 14.27 -63.35 -10.68
N ARG A 32 13.64 -62.40 -9.97
CA ARG A 32 13.24 -61.12 -10.53
C ARG A 32 14.50 -60.29 -10.80
N SER A 33 14.82 -60.07 -12.07
CA SER A 33 15.95 -59.24 -12.47
C SER A 33 15.87 -57.87 -11.79
N ALA A 34 17.00 -57.37 -11.28
CA ALA A 34 17.05 -56.05 -10.68
C ALA A 34 16.59 -55.00 -11.70
N PRO A 35 15.78 -54.00 -11.30
CA PRO A 35 15.41 -52.92 -12.22
C PRO A 35 16.67 -52.19 -12.67
N ALA A 36 16.81 -51.99 -13.98
CA ALA A 36 17.88 -51.18 -14.53
C ALA A 36 17.85 -49.77 -13.91
N PRO A 37 19.02 -49.13 -13.67
CA PRO A 37 19.06 -47.80 -13.07
C PRO A 37 18.27 -46.82 -13.94
N VAL A 38 17.21 -46.26 -13.38
CA VAL A 38 16.41 -45.23 -14.05
C VAL A 38 17.32 -44.04 -14.28
N LYS A 39 17.68 -43.81 -15.55
CA LYS A 39 18.47 -42.67 -15.96
C LYS A 39 17.69 -41.42 -15.56
N ALA A 40 18.23 -40.64 -14.62
CA ALA A 40 17.56 -39.44 -14.12
C ALA A 40 17.19 -38.55 -15.31
N SER A 41 15.90 -38.28 -15.49
CA SER A 41 15.48 -37.25 -16.45
C SER A 41 16.08 -35.94 -15.99
N ALA A 42 16.87 -35.31 -16.85
CA ALA A 42 17.33 -33.95 -16.60
C ALA A 42 16.10 -33.06 -16.33
N PRO A 43 16.12 -32.19 -15.30
CA PRO A 43 15.04 -31.23 -15.12
C PRO A 43 14.88 -30.42 -16.42
N ALA A 44 13.63 -30.13 -16.79
CA ALA A 44 13.34 -29.29 -17.94
C ALA A 44 14.15 -27.98 -17.82
N PRO A 45 14.71 -27.45 -18.92
CA PRO A 45 15.52 -26.24 -18.86
C PRO A 45 14.69 -25.13 -18.23
N VAL A 46 15.15 -24.66 -17.07
CA VAL A 46 14.60 -23.46 -16.42
C VAL A 46 14.69 -22.34 -17.47
N PRO A 47 13.59 -21.61 -17.76
CA PRO A 47 13.65 -20.51 -18.71
C PRO A 47 14.75 -19.55 -18.28
N PRO A 48 15.55 -18.99 -19.22
CA PRO A 48 16.74 -18.24 -18.87
C PRO A 48 16.37 -17.12 -17.91
N SER A 49 17.01 -17.12 -16.73
CA SER A 49 16.95 -16.00 -15.80
C SER A 49 17.34 -14.74 -16.58
N ARG A 50 16.43 -13.77 -16.66
CA ARG A 50 16.70 -12.47 -17.29
C ARG A 50 17.97 -11.89 -16.65
N SER A 51 18.79 -11.20 -17.44
CA SER A 51 19.99 -10.58 -16.90
C SER A 51 19.59 -9.63 -15.76
N THR A 52 20.38 -9.60 -14.68
CA THR A 52 20.06 -8.80 -13.49
C THR A 52 19.83 -7.33 -13.86
N THR A 53 20.61 -6.82 -14.80
CA THR A 53 20.47 -5.49 -15.41
C THR A 53 19.10 -5.22 -16.02
N GLU A 54 18.48 -6.18 -16.70
CA GLU A 54 17.15 -6.00 -17.32
C GLU A 54 16.01 -6.03 -16.28
N GLN A 55 16.23 -6.67 -15.14
CA GLN A 55 15.33 -6.61 -14.00
C GLN A 55 15.48 -5.26 -13.27
N GLU A 56 16.70 -4.86 -12.93
CA GLU A 56 17.02 -3.56 -12.31
C GLU A 56 16.48 -2.38 -13.13
N LEU A 57 16.53 -2.47 -14.48
CA LEU A 57 15.97 -1.45 -15.37
C LEU A 57 14.44 -1.39 -15.30
N ARG A 58 13.74 -2.52 -15.15
CA ARG A 58 12.28 -2.52 -14.96
C ARG A 58 11.87 -1.96 -13.60
N GLU A 59 12.62 -2.28 -12.55
CA GLU A 59 12.40 -1.72 -11.21
C GLU A 59 12.53 -0.19 -11.25
N ARG A 60 13.56 0.36 -11.91
CA ARG A 60 13.69 1.81 -12.14
C ARG A 60 12.51 2.41 -12.90
N LEU A 61 12.02 1.76 -13.95
CA LEU A 61 10.86 2.23 -14.72
C LEU A 61 9.56 2.24 -13.88
N ARG A 62 9.35 1.23 -13.03
CA ARG A 62 8.24 1.23 -12.06
C ARG A 62 8.34 2.43 -11.11
N CYS A 63 9.54 2.72 -10.62
CA CYS A 63 9.76 3.86 -9.72
C CYS A 63 9.54 5.20 -10.40
N GLU A 64 9.91 5.36 -11.67
CA GLU A 64 9.56 6.56 -12.44
C GLU A 64 8.03 6.74 -12.56
N ALA A 65 7.31 5.68 -12.95
CA ALA A 65 5.86 5.71 -13.06
C ALA A 65 5.19 6.06 -11.71
N LEU A 66 5.69 5.47 -10.62
CA LEU A 66 5.22 5.70 -9.25
C LEU A 66 5.44 7.15 -8.80
N LEU A 67 6.62 7.72 -9.06
CA LEU A 67 6.92 9.13 -8.74
C LEU A 67 6.08 10.09 -9.59
N GLY A 68 5.86 9.76 -10.87
CA GLY A 68 4.96 10.52 -11.74
C GLY A 68 3.52 10.54 -11.22
N PHE A 69 2.96 9.39 -10.84
CA PHE A 69 1.64 9.33 -10.22
C PHE A 69 1.57 10.09 -8.89
N SER A 70 2.59 9.98 -8.04
CA SER A 70 2.64 10.69 -6.75
C SER A 70 2.59 12.21 -6.93
N GLY A 71 3.39 12.75 -7.86
CA GLY A 71 3.36 14.18 -8.18
C GLY A 71 2.01 14.64 -8.74
N LEU A 72 1.41 13.86 -9.64
CA LEU A 72 0.11 14.19 -10.24
C LEU A 72 -1.05 14.10 -9.25
N LEU A 73 -0.98 13.17 -8.29
CA LEU A 73 -1.90 13.09 -7.15
C LEU A 73 -1.82 14.35 -6.28
N ALA A 74 -0.60 14.75 -5.88
CA ALA A 74 -0.40 15.95 -5.06
C ALA A 74 -0.93 17.20 -5.77
N GLY A 75 -0.62 17.39 -7.06
CA GLY A 75 -1.11 18.53 -7.84
C GLY A 75 -2.64 18.54 -8.03
N GLN A 76 -3.29 17.38 -8.11
CA GLN A 76 -4.75 17.30 -8.12
C GLN A 76 -5.35 17.68 -6.75
N GLN A 77 -4.73 17.25 -5.65
CA GLN A 77 -5.17 17.59 -4.30
C GLN A 77 -4.99 19.08 -3.99
N GLU A 78 -3.88 19.68 -4.43
CA GLU A 78 -3.63 21.12 -4.35
C GLU A 78 -4.67 21.91 -5.15
N TYR A 79 -4.89 21.55 -6.42
CA TYR A 79 -5.89 22.20 -7.27
C TYR A 79 -7.32 22.04 -6.70
N PHE A 80 -7.67 20.88 -6.17
CA PHE A 80 -8.96 20.66 -5.50
C PHE A 80 -9.10 21.53 -4.24
N GLY A 81 -8.04 21.65 -3.43
CA GLY A 81 -8.04 22.53 -2.26
C GLY A 81 -8.18 24.02 -2.57
N GLU A 82 -7.80 24.45 -3.79
CA GLU A 82 -7.96 25.84 -4.24
C GLU A 82 -9.28 26.10 -4.99
N LYS A 83 -9.83 25.10 -5.69
CA LYS A 83 -10.93 25.25 -6.67
C LYS A 83 -12.18 24.40 -6.40
N ASP A 84 -12.18 23.61 -5.33
CA ASP A 84 -13.22 22.62 -4.99
C ASP A 84 -13.53 21.63 -6.13
N ALA A 85 -12.56 21.36 -7.02
CA ALA A 85 -12.75 20.55 -8.22
C ALA A 85 -11.48 19.80 -8.66
N TRP A 86 -11.63 18.66 -9.32
CA TRP A 86 -10.52 18.01 -10.05
C TRP A 86 -10.33 18.64 -11.44
N THR A 87 -9.11 18.63 -11.96
CA THR A 87 -8.79 19.23 -13.27
C THR A 87 -8.39 18.21 -14.34
N THR A 88 -8.84 18.42 -15.57
CA THR A 88 -8.28 17.77 -16.77
C THR A 88 -7.26 18.66 -17.50
N ASP A 89 -7.12 19.92 -17.10
CA ASP A 89 -6.11 20.84 -17.63
C ASP A 89 -4.75 20.48 -17.06
N VAL A 90 -3.99 19.70 -17.83
CA VAL A 90 -2.63 19.26 -17.49
C VAL A 90 -1.65 20.42 -17.30
N THR A 91 -1.92 21.62 -17.81
CA THR A 91 -1.05 22.79 -17.59
C THR A 91 -1.12 23.33 -16.16
N ARG A 92 -2.11 22.89 -15.37
CA ARG A 92 -2.27 23.20 -13.94
C ARG A 92 -1.64 22.15 -13.02
N LEU A 93 -1.06 21.09 -13.58
CA LEU A 93 -0.49 19.98 -12.82
C LEU A 93 1.05 20.03 -12.88
N PRO A 94 1.75 19.50 -11.86
CA PRO A 94 3.20 19.43 -11.88
C PRO A 94 3.66 18.57 -13.06
N THR A 95 4.60 19.10 -13.84
CA THR A 95 5.20 18.35 -14.94
C THR A 95 6.08 17.23 -14.37
N PRO A 96 5.93 15.97 -14.81
CA PRO A 96 6.79 14.86 -14.38
C PRO A 96 8.28 15.16 -14.60
N ALA A 97 9.18 14.41 -13.95
CA ALA A 97 10.61 14.57 -14.16
C ALA A 97 11.02 14.27 -15.63
N PRO A 98 11.93 15.04 -16.24
CA PRO A 98 12.57 14.67 -17.50
C PRO A 98 13.63 13.59 -17.26
N CYS A 99 14.22 13.08 -18.34
CA CYS A 99 15.44 12.27 -18.25
C CYS A 99 16.64 13.10 -17.78
N THR A 100 17.73 12.43 -17.41
CA THR A 100 18.98 13.06 -16.93
C THR A 100 19.61 14.02 -17.94
N ASP A 101 19.36 13.82 -19.24
CA ASP A 101 19.78 14.71 -20.34
C ASP A 101 18.79 15.85 -20.62
N GLY A 102 17.73 15.97 -19.83
CA GLY A 102 16.63 16.93 -20.01
C GLY A 102 15.56 16.50 -21.03
N SER A 103 15.73 15.36 -21.70
CA SER A 103 14.77 14.88 -22.70
C SER A 103 13.47 14.36 -22.07
N ARG A 104 12.43 14.25 -22.90
CA ARG A 104 11.09 13.77 -22.52
C ARG A 104 10.48 12.95 -23.65
N VAL A 105 9.59 12.02 -23.33
CA VAL A 105 8.87 11.22 -24.35
C VAL A 105 7.90 12.07 -25.16
N PRO A 106 7.68 11.75 -26.45
CA PRO A 106 6.69 12.44 -27.27
C PRO A 106 5.26 12.16 -26.80
N THR A 107 4.47 13.22 -26.66
CA THR A 107 3.02 13.12 -26.42
C THR A 107 2.23 13.09 -27.73
N PRO A 108 1.01 12.51 -27.74
CA PRO A 108 0.12 12.57 -28.91
C PRO A 108 -0.35 13.99 -29.23
N ASP A 109 -0.60 14.77 -28.17
CA ASP A 109 -1.16 16.12 -28.22
C ASP A 109 -0.88 16.88 -26.90
N ALA A 110 -1.46 18.06 -26.73
CA ALA A 110 -1.27 18.94 -25.57
C ALA A 110 -2.04 18.53 -24.29
N THR A 111 -2.92 17.52 -24.34
CA THR A 111 -3.67 17.01 -23.16
C THR A 111 -2.90 15.96 -22.35
N TRP A 112 -1.64 15.71 -22.70
CA TRP A 112 -0.76 14.75 -22.06
C TRP A 112 0.45 15.41 -21.43
N LEU A 113 0.91 14.86 -20.30
CA LEU A 113 2.18 15.23 -19.67
C LEU A 113 3.28 14.26 -20.07
N ALA A 114 4.45 14.79 -20.42
CA ALA A 114 5.62 14.02 -20.83
C ALA A 114 6.60 13.83 -19.65
N GLY A 115 6.91 12.59 -19.28
CA GLY A 115 8.02 12.23 -18.38
C GLY A 115 9.26 11.77 -19.16
N CYS A 116 10.14 10.99 -18.51
CA CYS A 116 11.38 10.49 -19.10
C CYS A 116 11.15 9.25 -19.99
N HIS A 117 10.39 8.27 -19.52
CA HIS A 117 9.97 7.08 -20.27
C HIS A 117 8.45 6.91 -20.32
N PHE A 118 7.70 7.61 -19.46
CA PHE A 118 6.24 7.56 -19.40
C PHE A 118 5.58 8.88 -19.81
N ARG A 119 4.44 8.78 -20.48
CA ARG A 119 3.51 9.91 -20.69
C ARG A 119 2.19 9.66 -19.98
N TYR A 120 1.57 10.71 -19.49
CA TYR A 120 0.43 10.65 -18.57
C TYR A 120 -0.77 11.39 -19.17
N ALA A 121 -1.92 10.74 -19.22
CA ALA A 121 -3.20 11.36 -19.52
C ALA A 121 -4.05 11.44 -18.25
N VAL A 122 -4.82 12.52 -18.10
CA VAL A 122 -5.70 12.76 -16.95
C VAL A 122 -7.15 12.81 -17.43
N SER A 123 -8.06 12.20 -16.67
CA SER A 123 -9.50 12.26 -16.92
C SER A 123 -10.25 12.43 -15.61
N VAL A 124 -11.30 13.26 -15.61
CA VAL A 124 -12.21 13.45 -14.47
C VAL A 124 -13.57 12.85 -14.81
N ALA A 125 -14.23 12.22 -13.83
CA ALA A 125 -15.52 11.57 -13.98
C ALA A 125 -16.40 11.79 -12.74
N GLY A 126 -17.71 11.94 -12.96
CA GLY A 126 -18.70 12.18 -11.92
C GLY A 126 -19.03 13.66 -11.72
N SER A 127 -19.61 13.99 -10.56
CA SER A 127 -20.07 15.33 -10.20
C SER A 127 -19.78 15.64 -8.72
N LEU A 128 -19.33 16.86 -8.47
CA LEU A 128 -19.06 17.38 -7.13
C LEU A 128 -20.35 17.58 -6.31
N PRO A 129 -20.27 17.61 -4.97
CA PRO A 129 -19.05 17.41 -4.16
C PRO A 129 -18.71 15.92 -3.96
N ASP A 130 -19.70 15.07 -3.74
CA ASP A 130 -19.52 13.76 -3.09
C ASP A 130 -19.30 12.57 -4.03
N ASN A 131 -19.36 12.77 -5.35
CA ASN A 131 -19.29 11.69 -6.35
C ASN A 131 -18.43 12.09 -7.55
N SER A 132 -17.20 12.56 -7.27
CA SER A 132 -16.26 13.07 -8.27
C SER A 132 -14.89 12.43 -8.11
N THR A 133 -14.35 11.87 -9.19
CA THR A 133 -13.05 11.20 -9.23
C THR A 133 -12.19 11.71 -10.38
N PHE A 134 -10.87 11.66 -10.22
CA PHE A 134 -9.92 11.73 -11.32
C PHE A 134 -9.20 10.39 -11.50
N SER A 135 -8.79 10.11 -12.72
CA SER A 135 -7.91 8.99 -13.07
C SER A 135 -6.72 9.51 -13.85
N VAL A 136 -5.55 8.93 -13.60
CA VAL A 136 -4.32 9.17 -14.36
C VAL A 136 -3.90 7.87 -15.01
N ARG A 137 -3.62 7.89 -16.32
CA ARG A 137 -3.09 6.75 -17.07
C ARG A 137 -1.68 7.04 -17.54
N ALA A 138 -0.70 6.29 -17.04
CA ALA A 138 0.67 6.31 -17.51
C ALA A 138 0.86 5.28 -18.64
N VAL A 139 1.51 5.68 -19.72
CA VAL A 139 1.86 4.82 -20.87
C VAL A 139 3.35 4.96 -21.13
N GLY A 140 4.09 3.85 -21.06
CA GLY A 140 5.52 3.80 -21.36
C GLY A 140 5.79 3.86 -22.87
N VAL A 141 6.85 4.57 -23.25
CA VAL A 141 7.18 4.88 -24.64
C VAL A 141 8.61 4.45 -24.96
N GLY A 142 8.76 3.46 -25.84
CA GLY A 142 10.04 2.95 -26.32
C GLY A 142 10.84 2.13 -25.31
N GLY A 143 11.88 1.46 -25.81
CA GLY A 143 12.83 0.69 -25.00
C GLY A 143 12.14 -0.36 -24.12
N LEU A 144 12.58 -0.48 -22.86
CA LEU A 144 11.98 -1.39 -21.88
C LEU A 144 10.67 -0.86 -21.25
N ALA A 145 10.28 0.38 -21.55
CA ALA A 145 9.02 0.96 -21.08
C ALA A 145 7.84 0.67 -22.02
N GLU A 146 8.13 0.35 -23.29
CA GLU A 146 7.10 0.08 -24.29
C GLU A 146 6.19 -1.08 -23.88
N GLY A 147 4.87 -0.86 -23.98
CA GLY A 147 3.85 -1.80 -23.54
C GLY A 147 3.53 -1.75 -22.04
N LEU A 148 4.33 -1.08 -21.19
CA LEU A 148 3.95 -0.82 -19.80
C LEU A 148 2.84 0.23 -19.77
N THR A 149 1.69 -0.12 -19.19
CA THR A 149 0.58 0.79 -18.95
C THR A 149 0.09 0.63 -17.52
N TYR A 150 -0.13 1.75 -16.84
CA TYR A 150 -0.58 1.79 -15.46
C TYR A 150 -1.71 2.81 -15.32
N SER A 151 -2.60 2.63 -14.36
CA SER A 151 -3.69 3.57 -14.08
C SER A 151 -3.98 3.69 -12.59
N MET A 152 -3.99 4.91 -12.07
CA MET A 152 -4.53 5.23 -10.74
C MET A 152 -5.87 5.98 -10.86
N THR A 153 -6.69 5.90 -9.82
CA THR A 153 -7.94 6.67 -9.67
C THR A 153 -8.04 7.15 -8.22
N HIS A 154 -8.45 8.40 -8.00
CA HIS A 154 -8.69 8.96 -6.68
C HIS A 154 -9.87 9.96 -6.68
N GLY A 155 -10.51 10.16 -5.53
CA GLY A 155 -11.61 11.08 -5.33
C GLY A 155 -12.67 10.49 -4.42
N TYR A 156 -13.94 10.77 -4.71
CA TYR A 156 -15.09 10.34 -3.91
C TYR A 156 -16.14 9.59 -4.75
N VAL A 157 -16.73 8.54 -4.18
CA VAL A 157 -17.89 7.83 -4.72
C VAL A 157 -18.88 7.64 -3.58
N ASP A 158 -20.12 8.09 -3.75
CA ASP A 158 -21.17 8.07 -2.72
C ASP A 158 -20.72 8.65 -1.36
N GLY A 159 -19.97 9.77 -1.39
CA GLY A 159 -19.41 10.43 -0.21
C GLY A 159 -18.24 9.70 0.46
N LYS A 160 -17.77 8.58 -0.11
CA LYS A 160 -16.66 7.80 0.44
C LYS A 160 -15.39 8.02 -0.38
N PRO A 161 -14.23 8.23 0.26
CA PRO A 161 -12.97 8.38 -0.46
C PRO A 161 -12.60 7.07 -1.15
N VAL A 162 -12.34 7.14 -2.45
CA VAL A 162 -11.84 6.03 -3.26
C VAL A 162 -10.40 6.29 -3.64
N ARG A 163 -9.57 5.25 -3.56
CA ARG A 163 -8.24 5.21 -4.18
C ARG A 163 -8.02 3.84 -4.78
N VAL A 164 -7.63 3.82 -6.05
CA VAL A 164 -7.20 2.64 -6.79
C VAL A 164 -5.85 2.97 -7.41
N TRP A 165 -4.90 2.06 -7.32
CA TRP A 165 -3.53 2.26 -7.81
C TRP A 165 -3.00 0.95 -8.39
N PRO A 166 -2.10 1.01 -9.39
CA PRO A 166 -1.49 -0.19 -9.96
C PRO A 166 -0.73 -0.99 -8.89
N SER A 167 -1.21 -2.19 -8.60
CA SER A 167 -0.60 -3.14 -7.66
C SER A 167 0.87 -3.49 -7.96
N GLU A 168 1.26 -3.29 -9.22
CA GLU A 168 2.59 -3.51 -9.78
C GLU A 168 3.59 -2.41 -9.43
N LEU A 169 3.13 -1.28 -8.87
CA LEU A 169 3.96 -0.14 -8.46
C LEU A 169 4.01 -0.04 -6.94
N VAL A 170 4.93 -0.78 -6.32
CA VAL A 170 5.12 -0.84 -4.87
C VAL A 170 6.30 0.04 -4.44
N LEU A 171 6.06 0.99 -3.53
CA LEU A 171 7.07 1.90 -2.96
C LEU A 171 8.31 1.19 -2.40
N GLU A 172 8.13 -0.04 -1.90
CA GLU A 172 9.17 -0.84 -1.23
C GLU A 172 10.21 -1.40 -2.21
N GLU A 173 9.90 -1.45 -3.51
CA GLU A 173 10.86 -1.79 -4.57
C GLU A 173 11.74 -0.58 -4.96
N CYS A 174 11.39 0.63 -4.53
CA CYS A 174 12.07 1.88 -4.93
C CYS A 174 13.17 2.35 -3.97
N HIS A 175 13.63 1.48 -3.06
CA HIS A 175 14.75 1.72 -2.14
C HIS A 175 16.14 1.72 -2.83
N GLY A 176 16.26 2.49 -3.92
CA GLY A 176 17.48 2.65 -4.71
C GLY A 176 17.63 4.01 -5.41
N VAL A 177 16.56 4.81 -5.50
CA VAL A 177 16.65 6.21 -5.97
C VAL A 177 17.23 7.06 -4.84
N ARG A 178 18.55 7.31 -4.89
CA ARG A 178 19.28 8.05 -3.86
C ARG A 178 18.91 9.54 -3.86
N ARG A 179 18.76 10.12 -2.67
CA ARG A 179 18.97 11.57 -2.48
C ARG A 179 20.44 11.92 -2.81
N PRO A 180 20.76 13.17 -3.21
CA PRO A 180 22.13 13.57 -3.56
C PRO A 180 23.19 13.40 -2.45
N GLU A 181 22.78 13.27 -1.19
CA GLU A 181 23.64 13.48 -0.01
C GLU A 181 24.14 12.21 0.69
N GLY A 182 23.93 11.02 0.10
CA GLY A 182 24.63 9.79 0.49
C GLY A 182 24.36 9.22 1.90
N THR A 183 23.57 9.90 2.73
CA THR A 183 23.26 9.49 4.11
C THR A 183 21.87 8.84 4.16
N PRO A 184 21.73 7.55 4.52
CA PRO A 184 20.43 6.94 4.67
C PRO A 184 19.72 7.49 5.91
N LEU A 185 18.65 8.26 5.70
CA LEU A 185 17.59 8.33 6.72
C LEU A 185 16.91 6.95 6.80
N PRO A 186 16.35 6.55 7.95
CA PRO A 186 15.33 5.51 8.00
C PRO A 186 14.04 6.05 7.36
N ALA A 187 14.04 6.11 6.02
CA ALA A 187 12.94 6.57 5.18
C ALA A 187 11.55 6.03 5.58
N PRO A 188 11.41 4.79 6.10
CA PRO A 188 10.12 4.29 6.54
C PRO A 188 9.45 5.08 7.69
N LEU A 189 10.20 5.79 8.55
CA LEU A 189 9.62 6.54 9.68
C LEU A 189 8.88 7.82 9.26
N CYS A 190 9.14 8.36 8.06
CA CYS A 190 8.57 9.66 7.65
C CYS A 190 7.06 9.63 7.45
N GLU A 191 6.47 8.49 7.09
CA GLU A 191 5.01 8.33 7.08
C GLU A 191 4.43 8.55 8.49
N GLY A 192 5.03 7.94 9.52
CA GLY A 192 4.64 8.11 10.92
C GLY A 192 4.77 9.55 11.38
N ALA A 193 5.92 10.19 11.10
CA ALA A 193 6.20 11.55 11.54
C ALA A 193 5.33 12.61 10.85
N SER A 194 5.19 12.57 9.52
CA SER A 194 4.42 13.58 8.78
C SER A 194 2.93 13.54 9.13
N ASN A 195 2.35 12.34 9.28
CA ASN A 195 0.96 12.20 9.70
C ASN A 195 0.75 12.58 11.19
N LEU A 196 1.72 12.40 12.08
CA LEU A 196 1.64 12.93 13.45
C LEU A 196 1.63 14.48 13.47
N LYS A 197 2.42 15.13 12.61
CA LYS A 197 2.41 16.59 12.44
C LYS A 197 1.06 17.09 11.90
N ALA A 198 0.47 16.34 10.96
CA ALA A 198 -0.87 16.62 10.45
C ALA A 198 -1.94 16.47 11.56
N LEU A 199 -1.94 15.37 12.32
CA LEU A 199 -2.89 15.15 13.43
C LEU A 199 -2.72 16.21 14.54
N PHE A 200 -1.49 16.61 14.89
CA PHE A 200 -1.27 17.72 15.83
C PHE A 200 -1.91 19.02 15.33
N THR A 201 -1.77 19.31 14.04
CA THR A 201 -2.37 20.50 13.41
C THR A 201 -3.90 20.40 13.43
N SER A 202 -4.46 19.23 13.14
CA SER A 202 -5.90 18.93 13.25
C SER A 202 -6.44 19.14 14.66
N GLU A 203 -5.78 18.63 15.70
CA GLU A 203 -6.17 18.85 17.11
C GLU A 203 -6.13 20.34 17.48
N LYS A 204 -5.08 21.08 17.08
CA LYS A 204 -4.99 22.53 17.34
C LYS A 204 -6.06 23.33 16.62
N ALA A 205 -6.39 22.98 15.38
CA ALA A 205 -7.48 23.62 14.63
C ALA A 205 -8.84 23.34 15.27
N TYR A 206 -9.12 22.08 15.59
CA TYR A 206 -10.37 21.67 16.24
C TYR A 206 -10.54 22.32 17.63
N PHE A 207 -9.48 22.44 18.42
CA PHE A 207 -9.50 23.20 19.68
C PHE A 207 -9.85 24.68 19.44
N GLY A 208 -9.25 25.31 18.43
CA GLY A 208 -9.55 26.71 18.06
C GLY A 208 -11.00 26.94 17.62
N GLU A 209 -11.73 25.91 17.21
CA GLU A 209 -13.15 25.99 16.85
C GLU A 209 -14.12 25.54 17.95
N LYS A 210 -13.69 24.64 18.85
CA LYS A 210 -14.58 23.88 19.75
C LYS A 210 -14.20 23.99 21.24
N ASP A 211 -13.14 24.74 21.57
CA ASP A 211 -12.56 24.90 22.92
C ASP A 211 -12.20 23.58 23.63
N ARG A 212 -11.94 22.52 22.85
CA ARG A 212 -11.62 21.16 23.33
C ARG A 212 -10.87 20.35 22.27
N TYR A 213 -10.08 19.37 22.71
CA TYR A 213 -9.48 18.35 21.84
C TYR A 213 -10.43 17.16 21.65
N SER A 214 -10.12 16.21 20.75
CA SER A 214 -10.89 14.98 20.58
C SER A 214 -10.00 13.75 20.47
N GLU A 215 -10.53 12.58 20.84
CA GLU A 215 -9.89 11.28 20.55
C GLU A 215 -10.34 10.74 19.18
N SER A 216 -11.36 11.36 18.57
CA SER A 216 -11.90 10.95 17.28
C SER A 216 -11.20 11.67 16.12
N ALA A 217 -10.29 10.96 15.46
CA ALA A 217 -9.62 11.41 14.24
C ALA A 217 -10.59 12.01 13.20
N ALA A 218 -11.75 11.37 13.00
CA ALA A 218 -12.78 11.84 12.08
C ALA A 218 -13.41 13.19 12.49
N GLN A 219 -13.55 13.48 13.79
CA GLN A 219 -14.08 14.77 14.26
C GLN A 219 -13.10 15.92 14.05
N VAL A 220 -11.79 15.65 14.13
CA VAL A 220 -10.73 16.64 13.87
C VAL A 220 -10.31 16.71 12.39
N GLY A 221 -11.00 15.97 11.51
CA GLY A 221 -10.71 15.93 10.06
C GLY A 221 -9.42 15.21 9.70
N PHE A 222 -8.83 14.44 10.61
CA PHE A 222 -7.58 13.71 10.35
C PHE A 222 -7.86 12.40 9.59
N ALA A 223 -7.39 12.35 8.35
CA ALA A 223 -7.43 11.16 7.50
C ALA A 223 -6.02 10.90 6.93
N PRO A 224 -5.19 10.06 7.59
CA PRO A 224 -3.85 9.76 7.11
C PRO A 224 -3.89 9.08 5.74
N GLU A 225 -2.86 9.27 4.93
CA GLU A 225 -2.82 8.70 3.59
C GLU A 225 -2.78 7.16 3.65
N PRO A 226 -3.62 6.44 2.89
CA PRO A 226 -3.50 4.98 2.77
C PRO A 226 -2.19 4.62 2.05
N CYS A 227 -1.90 3.33 1.95
CA CYS A 227 -0.95 2.87 0.93
C CYS A 227 -1.45 3.28 -0.45
N LEU A 228 -0.50 3.32 -1.39
CA LEU A 228 -0.78 3.68 -2.78
C LEU A 228 -1.92 2.81 -3.35
N ASP A 229 -1.85 1.49 -3.17
CA ASP A 229 -2.88 0.47 -3.47
C ASP A 229 -4.23 0.63 -2.76
N GLY A 230 -4.43 1.70 -1.99
CA GLY A 230 -5.62 1.95 -1.18
C GLY A 230 -5.71 1.10 0.09
N SER A 231 -4.80 0.14 0.29
CA SER A 231 -4.74 -0.65 1.52
C SER A 231 -4.30 0.21 2.69
N ARG A 232 -4.64 -0.22 3.90
CA ARG A 232 -4.27 0.46 5.15
C ARG A 232 -3.67 -0.56 6.12
N ALA A 233 -2.86 -0.07 7.05
CA ALA A 233 -2.37 -0.86 8.16
C ALA A 233 -3.54 -1.47 8.98
N PRO A 234 -3.41 -2.71 9.51
CA PRO A 234 -4.45 -3.28 10.36
C PRO A 234 -4.56 -2.52 11.68
N VAL A 235 -5.78 -2.13 12.06
CA VAL A 235 -6.09 -1.50 13.36
C VAL A 235 -6.53 -2.55 14.40
N PRO A 236 -6.18 -2.38 15.69
CA PRO A 236 -6.68 -3.25 16.75
C PRO A 236 -8.18 -3.08 17.04
N ASP A 237 -8.66 -1.84 16.97
CA ASP A 237 -10.01 -1.40 17.34
C ASP A 237 -10.31 -0.03 16.69
N ASP A 238 -11.49 0.53 16.94
CA ASP A 238 -11.98 1.79 16.35
C ASP A 238 -11.38 3.07 16.96
N THR A 239 -10.56 2.97 18.03
CA THR A 239 -9.78 4.11 18.55
C THR A 239 -8.54 4.42 17.71
N TRP A 240 -8.19 3.55 16.76
CA TRP A 240 -7.05 3.70 15.87
C TRP A 240 -7.48 4.04 14.44
N THR A 241 -6.79 4.99 13.82
CA THR A 241 -6.93 5.33 12.39
C THR A 241 -5.68 4.90 11.64
N ALA A 242 -5.81 4.17 10.54
CA ALA A 242 -4.67 3.62 9.81
C ALA A 242 -4.23 4.45 8.60
N GLY A 243 -2.94 4.71 8.47
CA GLY A 243 -2.27 5.07 7.21
C GLY A 243 -1.84 3.82 6.43
N CYS A 244 -0.73 3.91 5.69
CA CYS A 244 -0.20 2.80 4.91
C CYS A 244 0.48 1.71 5.77
N ARG A 245 1.45 2.12 6.58
CA ARG A 245 2.25 1.27 7.47
C ARG A 245 2.07 1.62 8.93
N PHE A 246 1.62 2.82 9.26
CA PHE A 246 1.35 3.24 10.63
C PHE A 246 -0.14 3.26 10.95
N ILE A 247 -0.46 3.04 12.22
CA ILE A 247 -1.74 3.36 12.84
C ILE A 247 -1.56 4.50 13.84
N TYR A 248 -2.56 5.35 13.97
CA TYR A 248 -2.53 6.60 14.72
C TYR A 248 -3.67 6.67 15.72
N ARG A 249 -3.42 7.26 16.89
CA ARG A 249 -4.42 7.52 17.93
C ARG A 249 -4.10 8.82 18.66
N ALA A 250 -5.14 9.56 19.04
CA ALA A 250 -5.07 10.64 20.02
C ALA A 250 -5.63 10.16 21.37
N GLU A 251 -4.95 10.48 22.47
CA GLU A 251 -5.41 10.27 23.84
C GLU A 251 -5.54 11.65 24.50
N VAL A 252 -6.74 12.02 24.97
CA VAL A 252 -7.02 13.35 25.54
C VAL A 252 -7.14 13.26 27.06
N SER A 253 -6.50 14.19 27.76
CA SER A 253 -6.45 14.23 29.23
C SER A 253 -6.84 15.61 29.76
N GLY A 254 -7.55 15.62 30.89
CA GLY A 254 -8.06 16.84 31.53
C GLY A 254 -9.46 17.24 31.04
N THR A 255 -9.93 18.38 31.54
CA THR A 255 -11.27 18.95 31.26
C THR A 255 -11.15 20.25 30.49
N ALA A 256 -12.02 20.49 29.51
CA ALA A 256 -12.00 21.73 28.73
C ALA A 256 -12.14 22.97 29.63
N PRO A 257 -11.37 24.06 29.41
CA PRO A 257 -10.40 24.25 28.32
C PRO A 257 -8.98 23.72 28.63
N GLU A 258 -8.70 23.28 29.86
CA GLU A 258 -7.38 22.86 30.36
C GLU A 258 -6.98 21.44 29.91
N GLN A 259 -7.32 21.08 28.67
CA GLN A 259 -7.00 19.77 28.12
C GLN A 259 -5.58 19.70 27.56
N THR A 260 -5.06 18.48 27.54
CA THR A 260 -3.83 18.10 26.85
C THR A 260 -4.10 16.85 26.03
N PHE A 261 -3.23 16.56 25.07
CA PHE A 261 -3.30 15.34 24.28
C PHE A 261 -1.92 14.70 24.11
N LEU A 262 -1.92 13.40 23.89
CA LEU A 262 -0.80 12.61 23.43
C LEU A 262 -1.19 11.91 22.13
N LEU A 263 -0.45 12.16 21.05
CA LEU A 263 -0.60 11.45 19.79
C LEU A 263 0.37 10.29 19.75
N THR A 264 -0.08 9.13 19.29
CA THR A 264 0.76 7.95 19.05
C THR A 264 0.67 7.53 17.59
N ALA A 265 1.81 7.25 16.96
CA ALA A 265 1.89 6.46 15.74
C ALA A 265 2.61 5.13 16.03
N ARG A 266 2.04 4.00 15.61
CA ARG A 266 2.63 2.66 15.72
C ARG A 266 2.78 2.03 14.34
N GLY A 267 3.98 1.57 14.00
CA GLY A 267 4.24 0.87 12.75
C GLY A 267 3.80 -0.59 12.81
N MET A 268 3.09 -1.02 11.76
CA MET A 268 2.36 -2.30 11.66
C MET A 268 2.72 -3.12 10.42
N LYS A 269 3.41 -2.55 9.43
CA LYS A 269 3.73 -3.19 8.14
C LYS A 269 5.17 -2.90 7.69
N GLY A 270 5.83 -3.90 7.14
CA GLY A 270 7.17 -3.75 6.55
C GLY A 270 8.25 -3.35 7.58
N PRO A 271 9.25 -2.54 7.20
CA PRO A 271 10.41 -2.24 8.05
C PRO A 271 10.13 -1.35 9.28
N VAL A 272 8.88 -0.93 9.51
CA VAL A 272 8.48 -0.13 10.69
C VAL A 272 7.75 -0.91 11.76
N VAL A 273 7.62 -2.23 11.63
CA VAL A 273 6.99 -3.06 12.68
C VAL A 273 7.71 -2.82 14.03
N GLU A 274 6.92 -2.66 15.08
CA GLU A 274 7.30 -2.22 16.45
C GLU A 274 7.92 -0.82 16.59
N GLN A 275 7.99 -0.01 15.53
CA GLN A 275 8.33 1.41 15.69
C GLN A 275 7.16 2.16 16.34
N LYS A 276 7.45 2.94 17.38
CA LYS A 276 6.48 3.83 18.03
C LYS A 276 7.04 5.26 18.04
N LEU A 277 6.24 6.20 17.54
CA LEU A 277 6.47 7.63 17.66
C LEU A 277 5.34 8.23 18.50
N THR A 278 5.65 9.23 19.32
CA THR A 278 4.64 10.02 20.03
C THR A 278 4.93 11.51 19.95
N LEU A 279 3.87 12.31 19.92
CA LEU A 279 3.91 13.77 19.88
C LEU A 279 2.87 14.31 20.87
N ASP A 280 3.30 15.10 21.86
CA ASP A 280 2.39 15.69 22.85
C ASP A 280 1.82 17.05 22.41
N SER A 281 0.84 17.55 23.18
CA SER A 281 0.20 18.86 22.96
C SER A 281 1.11 20.10 23.08
N GLN A 282 2.35 19.93 23.58
CA GLN A 282 3.41 20.94 23.64
C GLN A 282 4.42 20.81 22.47
N TYR A 283 4.15 19.91 21.51
CA TYR A 283 5.01 19.57 20.38
C TYR A 283 6.31 18.83 20.77
N THR A 284 6.32 18.14 21.91
CA THR A 284 7.43 17.29 22.35
C THR A 284 7.37 15.93 21.67
N TRP A 285 8.47 15.52 21.04
CA TRP A 285 8.63 14.22 20.37
C TRP A 285 9.25 13.16 21.28
N SER A 286 8.77 11.92 21.19
CA SER A 286 9.47 10.75 21.74
C SER A 286 9.29 9.52 20.83
N PRO A 287 10.38 8.90 20.32
CA PRO A 287 11.74 9.44 20.26
C PRO A 287 11.78 10.79 19.49
N ALA A 288 12.94 11.46 19.50
CA ALA A 288 13.11 12.75 18.82
C ALA A 288 12.66 12.72 17.34
N ASP A 289 12.16 13.85 16.84
CA ASP A 289 11.67 14.00 15.46
C ASP A 289 12.71 13.44 14.46
N PRO A 290 12.34 12.49 13.58
CA PRO A 290 13.26 11.91 12.59
C PRO A 290 13.74 12.89 11.50
N GLY A 291 13.38 14.16 11.58
CA GLY A 291 13.88 15.20 10.65
C GLY A 291 13.27 15.10 9.27
N CYS A 292 12.07 14.51 9.17
CA CYS A 292 11.36 14.37 7.92
C CYS A 292 10.81 15.74 7.48
N ALA A 293 11.41 16.28 6.42
CA ALA A 293 10.83 17.35 5.63
C ALA A 293 9.55 16.83 4.92
N PRO A 294 8.54 17.71 4.73
CA PRO A 294 7.41 17.42 3.84
C PRO A 294 7.85 17.23 2.39
#